data_AF-A0A3R7PZ47-F1
#
_entry.id   AF-A0A3R7PZ47-F1
#
_cell.length_a   1.000
_cell.length_b   1.000
_cell.length_c   1.000
_cell.angle_alpha   90.00
_cell.angle_beta   90.00
_cell.angle_gamma   90.00
#
_symmetry.space_group_name_H-M   'P 1'
#
loop_
_entity.id
_entity.type
_entity.pdbx_description
1 polymer ?
#
loop_
_entity_poly.entity_id
_entity_poly.type
_entity_poly.pdbx_seq_one_letter_code
_entity_poly.pdbx_strand_id
1 'polypeptide(L)'
;MEFNGHDPKSKRPPWLVIESHPKTTGFSPSYVSSILAQYGFVDVVPRDNKSVLVAAASWDSTREILKTFRKGGTLKASRYSKLKHSPFIRSLAWSGALVSAGLSSWLIYSTFKKASS
;
A
#
# COMPACT_ATOMS: atom_id res chain seq x y z
N MET A 1 26.23 -27.66 -26.67
CA MET A 1 25.06 -26.79 -26.42
C MET A 1 25.17 -26.32 -24.98
N GLU A 2 25.66 -25.11 -24.77
CA GLU A 2 25.96 -24.58 -23.44
C GLU A 2 24.70 -23.97 -22.83
N PHE A 3 24.23 -24.55 -21.72
CA PHE A 3 23.10 -24.05 -20.93
C PHE A 3 23.60 -22.97 -19.96
N ASN A 4 24.27 -21.93 -20.48
CA ASN A 4 24.82 -20.82 -19.69
C ASN A 4 23.94 -19.56 -19.81
N GLY A 5 22.62 -19.77 -19.85
CA GLY A 5 21.64 -18.69 -19.81
C GLY A 5 21.48 -18.23 -18.37
N HIS A 6 21.95 -17.03 -18.05
CA HIS A 6 21.56 -16.33 -16.82
C HIS A 6 20.03 -16.35 -16.75
N ASP A 7 19.45 -17.07 -15.79
CA ASP A 7 18.00 -17.02 -15.56
C ASP A 7 17.61 -15.54 -15.45
N PRO A 8 16.69 -15.05 -16.29
CA PRO A 8 16.27 -13.67 -16.19
C PRO A 8 15.73 -13.50 -14.77
N LYS A 9 16.27 -12.52 -14.03
CA LYS A 9 15.79 -12.21 -12.67
C LYS A 9 14.29 -12.19 -12.72
N SER A 10 13.65 -13.21 -12.12
CA SER A 10 12.21 -13.32 -12.06
C SER A 10 11.71 -12.14 -11.23
N LYS A 11 11.47 -11.01 -11.90
CA LYS A 11 10.96 -9.79 -11.29
C LYS A 11 9.48 -10.03 -11.07
N ARG A 12 9.16 -10.76 -10.00
CA ARG A 12 7.77 -10.96 -9.59
C ARG A 12 7.10 -9.59 -9.52
N PRO A 13 5.97 -9.40 -10.21
CA PRO A 13 5.25 -8.13 -10.15
C PRO A 13 4.87 -7.81 -8.70
N PRO A 14 4.78 -6.52 -8.36
CA PRO A 14 4.46 -6.08 -7.01
C PRO A 14 3.05 -6.54 -6.66
N TRP A 15 2.90 -6.93 -5.39
CA TRP A 15 1.60 -7.27 -4.84
C TRP A 15 0.67 -6.06 -4.95
N LEU A 16 -0.58 -6.33 -5.28
CA LEU A 16 -1.65 -5.34 -5.31
C LEU A 16 -2.49 -5.48 -4.05
N VAL A 17 -3.00 -4.35 -3.57
CA VAL A 17 -4.02 -4.32 -2.52
C VAL A 17 -5.30 -3.83 -3.17
N ILE A 18 -6.36 -4.63 -3.06
CA ILE A 18 -7.70 -4.22 -3.43
C ILE A 18 -8.47 -3.96 -2.15
N GLU A 19 -8.90 -2.72 -1.98
CA GLU A 19 -9.64 -2.25 -0.82
C GLU A 19 -11.08 -1.90 -1.26
N SER A 20 -12.05 -2.29 -0.45
CA SER A 20 -13.42 -1.81 -0.60
C SER A 20 -13.52 -0.36 -0.13
N HIS A 21 -14.38 0.43 -0.78
CA HIS A 21 -14.71 1.76 -0.30
C HIS A 21 -15.32 1.70 1.13
N PRO A 22 -15.04 2.67 2.02
CA PRO A 22 -15.50 2.61 3.42
C PRO A 22 -17.01 2.43 3.61
N LYS A 23 -17.79 2.85 2.62
CA LYS A 23 -19.27 2.77 2.60
C LYS A 23 -19.81 1.47 2.02
N THR A 24 -18.96 0.58 1.50
CA THR A 24 -19.36 -0.68 0.89
C THR A 24 -19.45 -1.77 1.96
N THR A 25 -20.62 -2.39 2.07
CA THR A 25 -20.88 -3.59 2.88
C THR A 25 -20.84 -4.84 2.00
N GLY A 26 -20.35 -5.97 2.54
CA GLY A 26 -20.32 -7.25 1.81
C GLY A 26 -19.10 -7.50 0.92
N PHE A 27 -17.91 -7.03 1.32
CA PHE A 27 -16.67 -7.35 0.62
C PHE A 27 -16.33 -8.85 0.74
N SER A 28 -16.29 -9.56 -0.38
CA SER A 28 -15.94 -10.98 -0.44
C SER A 28 -14.67 -11.20 -1.28
N PRO A 29 -13.66 -11.93 -0.78
CA PRO A 29 -12.49 -12.32 -1.56
C PRO A 29 -12.85 -13.07 -2.85
N SER A 30 -13.90 -13.90 -2.80
CA SER A 30 -14.38 -14.66 -3.97
C SER A 30 -14.91 -13.74 -5.06
N TYR A 31 -15.61 -12.66 -4.69
CA TYR A 31 -16.07 -11.65 -5.65
C TYR A 31 -14.91 -10.94 -6.32
N VAL A 32 -13.87 -10.59 -5.55
CA VAL A 32 -12.65 -9.98 -6.09
C VAL A 32 -11.93 -10.95 -7.04
N SER A 33 -11.84 -12.23 -6.69
CA SER A 33 -11.28 -13.26 -7.57
C SER A 33 -12.02 -13.37 -8.89
N SER A 34 -13.36 -13.39 -8.87
CA SER A 34 -14.16 -13.47 -10.09
C SER A 34 -13.97 -12.27 -11.02
N ILE A 35 -13.91 -11.05 -10.46
CA ILE A 35 -13.64 -9.85 -11.24
C ILE A 35 -12.25 -9.89 -11.85
N LEU A 36 -11.26 -10.35 -11.08
CA LEU A 36 -9.87 -10.31 -11.52
C LEU A 36 -9.50 -11.45 -12.46
N ALA A 37 -10.28 -12.52 -12.52
CA ALA A 37 -10.08 -13.64 -13.44
C ALA A 37 -10.00 -13.18 -14.91
N GLN A 38 -10.65 -12.06 -15.27
CA GLN A 38 -10.58 -11.51 -16.63
C GLN A 38 -9.18 -10.97 -17.01
N TYR A 39 -8.31 -10.69 -16.02
CA TYR A 39 -6.95 -10.19 -16.24
C TYR A 39 -5.88 -11.31 -16.25
N GLY A 40 -6.32 -12.57 -16.21
CA GLY A 40 -5.47 -13.76 -16.27
C GLY A 40 -5.28 -14.44 -14.91
N PHE A 41 -4.17 -15.17 -14.76
CA PHE A 41 -3.86 -15.90 -13.52
C PHE A 41 -3.52 -14.92 -12.40
N VAL A 42 -4.40 -14.85 -11.42
CA VAL A 42 -4.33 -13.99 -10.24
C VAL A 42 -4.57 -14.83 -9.00
N ASP A 43 -3.72 -14.64 -8.00
CA ASP A 43 -3.87 -15.26 -6.69
C ASP A 43 -4.40 -14.20 -5.72
N VAL A 44 -5.49 -14.52 -5.01
CA VAL A 44 -6.19 -13.60 -4.10
C VAL A 44 -6.03 -14.11 -2.68
N VAL A 45 -5.28 -13.36 -1.89
CA VAL A 45 -5.00 -13.66 -0.49
C VAL A 45 -5.79 -12.69 0.39
N PRO A 46 -6.70 -13.16 1.26
CA PRO A 46 -7.41 -12.28 2.18
C PRO A 46 -6.43 -11.63 3.17
N ARG A 47 -6.61 -10.34 3.43
CA ARG A 47 -5.77 -9.59 4.38
C ARG A 47 -6.59 -9.06 5.55
N ASP A 48 -7.67 -8.35 5.26
CA ASP A 48 -8.60 -7.80 6.26
C ASP A 48 -10.05 -7.93 5.74
N ASN A 49 -11.03 -7.66 6.59
CA ASN A 49 -12.46 -7.67 6.20
C ASN A 49 -12.83 -6.66 5.11
N LYS A 50 -11.91 -5.75 4.76
CA LYS A 50 -12.10 -4.69 3.75
C LYS A 50 -10.97 -4.64 2.73
N SER A 51 -10.01 -5.57 2.79
CA SER A 51 -8.84 -5.55 1.92
C SER A 51 -8.41 -6.97 1.55
N VAL A 52 -8.03 -7.17 0.29
CA VAL A 52 -7.34 -8.38 -0.15
C VAL A 52 -6.03 -8.03 -0.84
N LEU A 53 -5.08 -8.94 -0.72
CA LEU A 53 -3.84 -8.95 -1.45
C LEU A 53 -4.02 -9.74 -2.75
N VAL A 54 -3.48 -9.23 -3.83
CA VAL A 54 -3.57 -9.87 -5.15
C VAL A 54 -2.18 -9.97 -5.75
N ALA A 55 -1.79 -11.18 -6.13
CA ALA A 55 -0.59 -11.44 -6.89
C ALA A 55 -0.97 -11.80 -8.33
N ALA A 56 -0.62 -10.94 -9.28
CA ALA A 56 -0.80 -11.23 -10.70
C ALA A 56 0.43 -11.97 -11.27
N ALA A 57 0.23 -12.79 -12.30
CA ALA A 57 1.32 -13.45 -13.00
C ALA A 57 2.19 -12.49 -13.86
N SER A 58 1.62 -11.37 -14.33
CA SER A 58 2.29 -10.43 -15.24
C SER A 58 2.25 -8.98 -14.75
N TRP A 59 3.25 -8.20 -15.16
CA TRP A 59 3.31 -6.75 -14.98
C TRP A 59 2.22 -6.01 -15.76
N ASP A 60 1.85 -6.51 -16.94
CA ASP A 60 0.80 -5.92 -17.75
C ASP A 60 -0.56 -6.02 -17.07
N SER A 61 -0.94 -7.23 -16.62
CA SER A 61 -2.15 -7.45 -15.81
C SER A 61 -2.16 -6.56 -14.57
N THR A 62 -1.02 -6.45 -13.88
CA THR A 62 -0.87 -5.59 -12.69
C THR A 62 -1.18 -4.12 -13.03
N ARG A 63 -0.64 -3.62 -14.14
CA ARG A 63 -0.81 -2.23 -14.58
C ARG A 63 -2.24 -1.96 -15.02
N GLU A 64 -2.87 -2.91 -15.69
CA GLU A 64 -4.24 -2.81 -16.16
C GLU A 64 -5.22 -2.78 -14.98
N ILE A 65 -5.09 -3.70 -14.02
CA ILE A 65 -5.87 -3.71 -12.78
C ILE A 65 -5.71 -2.38 -12.04
N LEU A 66 -4.48 -1.90 -11.87
CA LEU A 66 -4.23 -0.60 -11.23
C LEU A 66 -4.86 0.57 -11.97
N LYS A 67 -4.96 0.52 -13.30
CA LYS A 67 -5.56 1.58 -14.11
C LYS A 67 -7.07 1.57 -13.96
N THR A 68 -7.69 0.39 -14.07
CA THR A 68 -9.15 0.20 -13.99
C THR A 68 -9.68 0.57 -12.61
N PHE A 69 -9.02 0.11 -11.54
CA PHE A 69 -9.52 0.26 -10.17
C PHE A 69 -8.88 1.44 -9.42
N ARG A 70 -8.22 2.40 -10.10
CA ARG A 70 -7.45 3.46 -9.41
C ARG A 70 -8.33 4.41 -8.58
N LYS A 71 -9.45 4.85 -9.15
CA LYS A 71 -10.27 5.97 -8.61
C LYS A 71 -11.76 5.94 -8.98
N GLY A 72 -12.26 4.92 -9.68
CA GLY A 72 -13.56 5.01 -10.37
C GLY A 72 -14.72 4.17 -9.81
N GLY A 73 -14.56 3.42 -8.72
CA GLY A 73 -15.57 2.44 -8.33
C GLY A 73 -15.65 2.12 -6.84
N THR A 74 -16.43 1.09 -6.53
CA THR A 74 -16.62 0.51 -5.18
C THR A 74 -15.36 -0.18 -4.66
N LEU A 75 -14.45 -0.58 -5.56
CA LEU A 75 -13.18 -1.20 -5.26
C LEU A 75 -12.03 -0.30 -5.73
N LYS A 76 -11.00 -0.21 -4.89
CA LYS A 76 -9.80 0.56 -5.16
C LYS A 76 -8.59 -0.35 -5.19
N ALA A 77 -7.87 -0.38 -6.31
CA ALA A 77 -6.59 -1.06 -6.40
C ALA A 77 -5.43 -0.09 -6.14
N SER A 78 -4.46 -0.53 -5.36
CA SER A 78 -3.20 0.18 -5.16
C SER A 78 -2.04 -0.81 -5.10
N ARG A 79 -0.82 -0.33 -5.35
CA ARG A 79 0.38 -1.16 -5.11
C ARG A 79 0.57 -1.33 -3.62
N TYR A 80 0.85 -2.56 -3.20
CA TYR A 80 1.28 -2.80 -1.83
C TYR A 80 2.53 -1.98 -1.53
N SER A 81 2.43 -1.20 -0.46
CA SER A 81 3.53 -0.38 0.04
C SER A 81 3.55 -0.50 1.54
N LYS A 82 4.68 -0.97 2.10
CA LYS A 82 4.87 -1.11 3.55
C LYS A 82 4.69 0.23 4.28
N LEU A 83 5.11 1.33 3.66
CA LEU A 83 4.99 2.68 4.23
C LEU A 83 3.54 3.15 4.33
N LYS A 84 2.71 2.87 3.32
CA LYS A 84 1.30 3.33 3.30
C LYS A 84 0.36 2.43 4.08
N HIS A 85 0.66 1.13 4.16
CA HIS A 85 -0.25 0.14 4.74
C HIS A 85 0.25 -0.44 6.08
N SER A 86 1.31 0.12 6.67
CA SER A 86 1.76 -0.26 8.01
C SER A 86 1.28 0.78 9.03
N PRO A 87 0.39 0.41 9.96
CA PRO A 87 -0.06 1.31 11.03
C PRO A 87 1.11 1.74 11.94
N PHE A 88 2.12 0.88 12.09
CA PHE A 88 3.29 1.15 12.93
C PHE A 88 4.12 2.33 12.41
N ILE A 89 4.40 2.35 11.10
CA ILE A 89 5.19 3.43 10.48
C ILE A 89 4.45 4.77 10.57
N ARG A 90 3.12 4.75 10.41
CA ARG A 90 2.28 5.94 10.59
C ARG A 90 2.37 6.45 12.03
N SER A 91 2.26 5.57 13.02
CA SER A 91 2.40 5.94 14.43
C SER A 91 3.76 6.54 14.74
N LEU A 92 4.83 5.92 14.23
CA LEU A 92 6.21 6.38 14.44
C LEU A 92 6.45 7.78 13.82
N ALA A 93 5.85 8.04 12.66
CA ALA A 93 5.93 9.35 12.01
C ALA A 93 5.21 10.43 12.84
N TRP A 94 4.02 10.14 13.37
CA TRP A 94 3.28 11.06 14.23
C TRP A 94 4.01 11.35 15.55
N SER A 95 4.59 10.33 16.19
CA SER A 95 5.38 10.54 17.41
C SER A 95 6.62 11.39 17.15
N GLY A 96 7.34 11.12 16.06
CA GLY A 96 8.51 11.91 15.67
C GLY A 96 8.15 13.38 15.42
N ALA A 97 7.03 13.63 14.75
CA ALA A 97 6.54 14.99 14.51
C ALA A 97 6.18 15.72 15.81
N LEU A 98 5.51 15.05 16.76
CA LEU A 98 5.17 15.64 18.06
C LEU A 98 6.41 15.98 18.89
N VAL A 99 7.37 15.06 18.97
CA VAL A 99 8.62 15.27 19.72
C VAL A 99 9.42 16.42 19.12
N SER A 100 9.53 16.46 17.80
CA SER A 100 10.24 17.55 17.10
C SER A 100 9.57 18.90 17.34
N ALA A 101 8.24 18.97 17.24
CA ALA A 101 7.49 20.21 17.50
C ALA A 101 7.66 20.67 18.96
N GLY A 102 7.60 19.74 19.91
CA GLY A 102 7.84 20.02 21.33
C GLY A 102 9.25 20.55 21.60
N LEU A 103 10.27 19.91 21.03
CA LEU A 103 11.66 20.36 21.16
C LEU A 103 11.87 21.74 20.56
N SER A 104 11.36 21.99 19.36
CA SER A 104 11.48 23.29 18.69
C SER A 104 10.78 24.39 19.50
N SER A 105 9.58 24.13 20.00
CA SER A 105 8.85 25.08 20.86
C SER A 105 9.61 25.37 22.16
N TRP A 106 10.17 24.34 22.81
CA TRP A 106 10.96 24.49 24.02
C TRP A 106 12.24 25.29 23.79
N LEU A 107 12.94 25.05 22.68
CA LEU A 107 14.14 25.80 22.30
C LEU A 107 13.80 27.28 22.08
N ILE A 108 12.76 27.59 21.31
CA ILE A 108 12.29 28.97 21.09
C ILE A 108 11.91 29.62 22.42
N TYR A 109 11.17 28.94 23.28
CA TYR A 109 10.82 29.47 24.60
C TYR A 109 12.06 29.76 25.45
N SER A 110 13.06 28.87 25.42
CA SER A 110 14.29 29.02 26.18
C SER A 110 15.14 30.21 25.72
N THR A 111 15.15 30.52 24.41
CA THR A 111 15.89 31.69 23.88
C THR A 111 15.20 33.00 24.25
N PHE A 112 13.87 33.06 24.15
CA PHE A 112 13.09 34.22 24.59
C PHE A 112 13.21 34.48 26.09
N LYS A 113 13.15 33.44 26.93
CA LYS A 113 13.33 33.59 28.38
C LYS A 113 14.73 34.12 28.74
N LYS A 114 15.77 33.67 28.04
CA LYS A 114 17.15 34.16 28.24
C LYS A 114 17.36 35.58 27.73
N ALA A 115 16.63 36.01 26.69
CA ALA A 115 16.73 37.37 26.16
C ALA A 115 15.96 38.42 27.00
N SER A 116 15.02 37.97 27.84
CA SER A 116 14.23 38.83 28.74
C SER A 116 14.81 38.96 30.16
N SER A 117 15.94 38.31 30.44
CA SER A 117 16.66 38.36 31.73
C SER A 117 18.05 38.95 31.54
#